data_AF-A0A7S3HJK2-F1
#
_entry.id   AF-A0A7S3HJK2-F1
#
_cell.length_a   1.000
_cell.length_b   1.000
_cell.length_c   1.000
_cell.angle_alpha   90.00
_cell.angle_beta   90.00
_cell.angle_gamma   90.00
#
_symmetry.space_group_name_H-M   'P 1'
#
loop_
_entity.id
_entity.type
_entity.pdbx_description
1 polymer ?
#
loop_
_entity_poly.entity_id
_entity_poly.type
_entity_poly.pdbx_seq_one_letter_code
_entity_poly.pdbx_strand_id
1 'polypeptide(L)'
;KKLGSRPLLSPPEFASAGAGAMAKYAALASILLGSLVAAVGAADGLVKSDNIKFHDGLSREDKWKSIGHKGITLWMTGLSGSGKSTISVALEHALVTKQPRPYFVYRLDGDNLRFGLNR
;
A
#
# COMPACT_ATOMS: atom_id res chain seq x y z
N LYS A 1 -37.33 -16.14 -31.68
CA LYS A 1 -36.31 -15.05 -31.65
C LYS A 1 -35.00 -15.66 -31.16
N LYS A 2 -34.07 -15.95 -32.07
CA LYS A 2 -32.81 -16.67 -31.81
C LYS A 2 -31.82 -15.71 -31.12
N LEU A 3 -31.34 -16.05 -29.93
CA LEU A 3 -30.29 -15.28 -29.25
C LEU A 3 -28.99 -15.49 -30.03
N GLY A 4 -28.51 -14.45 -30.73
CA GLY A 4 -27.24 -14.49 -31.45
C GLY A 4 -26.06 -14.60 -30.48
N SER A 5 -25.38 -15.74 -30.51
CA SER A 5 -24.08 -15.95 -29.89
C SER A 5 -23.06 -14.97 -30.49
N ARG A 6 -22.62 -14.00 -29.69
CA ARG A 6 -21.52 -13.09 -30.06
C ARG A 6 -20.23 -13.90 -30.09
N PRO A 7 -19.37 -13.78 -31.12
CA PRO A 7 -18.06 -14.43 -31.09
C PRO A 7 -17.23 -13.81 -29.96
N LEU A 8 -16.70 -14.67 -29.07
CA LEU A 8 -15.63 -14.30 -28.15
C LEU A 8 -14.43 -13.88 -29.00
N LEU A 9 -14.00 -12.62 -28.89
CA LEU A 9 -12.73 -12.18 -29.46
C LEU A 9 -11.62 -13.09 -28.94
N SER A 10 -10.92 -13.78 -29.84
CA SER A 10 -9.72 -14.51 -29.46
C SER A 10 -8.72 -13.53 -28.85
N PRO A 11 -7.99 -13.93 -27.78
CA PRO A 11 -6.96 -13.08 -27.22
C PRO A 11 -5.93 -12.72 -28.30
N PRO A 12 -5.33 -11.52 -28.26
CA PRO A 12 -4.33 -11.12 -29.24
C PRO A 12 -3.16 -12.10 -29.18
N GLU A 13 -2.84 -12.68 -30.32
CA GLU A 13 -1.66 -13.50 -30.53
C GLU A 13 -0.43 -12.62 -30.25
N PHE A 14 0.25 -12.84 -29.12
CA PHE A 14 1.50 -12.14 -28.82
C PHE A 14 2.59 -12.75 -29.71
N ALA A 15 2.62 -12.28 -30.96
CA ALA A 15 3.60 -12.65 -31.95
C ALA A 15 5.02 -12.50 -31.36
N SER A 16 5.82 -13.54 -31.58
CA SER A 16 7.20 -13.66 -31.12
C SER A 16 8.02 -12.42 -31.46
N ALA A 17 8.28 -11.58 -30.46
CA ALA A 17 9.21 -10.48 -30.58
C ALA A 17 10.61 -11.06 -30.81
N GLY A 18 11.17 -10.86 -32.01
CA GLY A 18 12.55 -11.24 -32.32
C GLY A 18 13.53 -10.57 -31.34
N ALA A 19 14.66 -11.22 -31.09
CA ALA A 19 15.65 -10.83 -30.07
C ALA A 19 16.04 -9.33 -30.09
N GLY A 20 16.02 -8.68 -31.26
CA GLY A 20 16.29 -7.25 -31.41
C GLY A 20 15.22 -6.31 -30.82
N ALA A 21 13.96 -6.74 -30.75
CA ALA A 21 12.89 -5.98 -30.09
C ALA A 21 13.02 -6.08 -28.57
N MET A 22 13.31 -7.28 -28.04
CA MET A 22 13.54 -7.50 -26.60
C MET A 22 14.67 -6.65 -26.03
N ALA A 23 15.76 -6.46 -26.78
CA ALA A 23 16.87 -5.59 -26.38
C ALA A 23 16.47 -4.11 -26.24
N LYS A 24 15.58 -3.62 -27.12
CA LYS A 24 15.06 -2.23 -27.05
C LYS A 24 14.14 -2.03 -25.85
N TYR A 25 13.31 -3.03 -25.53
CA TYR A 25 12.47 -3.00 -24.32
C TYR A 25 13.29 -3.05 -23.04
N ALA A 26 14.37 -3.83 -23.01
CA ALA A 26 15.27 -3.88 -21.86
C ALA A 26 15.99 -2.54 -21.62
N ALA A 27 16.45 -1.86 -22.68
CA ALA A 27 17.07 -0.54 -22.57
C ALA A 27 16.08 0.52 -22.06
N LEU A 28 14.85 0.53 -22.58
CA LEU A 28 13.77 1.41 -22.10
C LEU A 28 13.40 1.12 -20.64
N ALA A 29 13.33 -0.15 -20.24
CA ALA A 29 13.03 -0.54 -18.86
C ALA A 29 14.12 -0.07 -17.88
N SER A 30 15.41 -0.16 -18.26
CA SER A 30 16.53 0.30 -17.43
C SER A 30 16.56 1.82 -17.26
N ILE A 31 16.21 2.58 -18.31
CA ILE A 31 16.12 4.05 -18.23
C ILE A 31 14.96 4.47 -17.33
N LEU A 32 13.79 3.84 -17.48
CA LEU A 32 12.63 4.11 -16.63
C LEU A 32 12.90 3.73 -15.17
N LEU A 33 13.54 2.60 -14.91
CA LEU A 33 13.90 2.16 -13.57
C LEU A 33 14.96 3.09 -12.94
N GLY A 34 15.96 3.51 -13.71
CA GLY A 34 16.99 4.46 -13.25
C GLY A 34 16.41 5.84 -12.90
N SER A 35 15.47 6.35 -13.72
CA SER A 35 14.78 7.61 -13.46
C SER A 35 13.91 7.54 -12.19
N LEU A 36 13.23 6.41 -11.97
CA LEU A 36 12.43 6.19 -10.76
C LEU A 36 13.32 6.12 -9.50
N VAL A 37 14.46 5.42 -9.55
CA VAL A 37 15.41 5.35 -8.43
C VAL A 37 16.01 6.72 -8.11
N ALA A 38 16.36 7.50 -9.14
CA ALA A 38 16.84 8.88 -8.95
C ALA A 38 15.78 9.79 -8.32
N ALA A 39 14.51 9.66 -8.70
CA ALA A 39 13.41 10.41 -8.10
C ALA A 39 13.16 10.04 -6.63
N VAL A 40 13.37 8.77 -6.23
CA VAL A 40 13.30 8.35 -4.83
C VAL A 40 14.47 8.89 -4.00
N GLY A 41 15.66 9.02 -4.59
CA GLY A 41 16.85 9.59 -3.92
C GLY A 41 16.82 11.12 -3.76
N ALA A 42 16.04 11.83 -4.57
CA ALA A 42 15.94 13.29 -4.53
C ALA A 42 15.11 13.85 -3.35
N ALA A 43 14.67 13.01 -2.41
CA ALA A 43 13.92 13.43 -1.23
C ALA A 43 14.81 13.92 -0.06
N ASP A 44 16.13 13.83 -0.16
CA ASP A 44 17.08 14.20 0.91
C ASP A 44 17.37 15.72 1.01
N GLY A 45 16.40 16.55 0.62
CA GLY A 45 16.52 18.02 0.57
C GLY A 45 15.55 18.78 1.48
N LEU A 46 14.96 18.14 2.49
CA LEU A 46 14.06 18.83 3.42
C LEU A 46 14.87 19.69 4.38
N VAL A 47 14.82 21.02 4.15
CA VAL A 47 15.26 22.04 5.11
C VAL A 47 14.60 21.74 6.45
N LYS A 48 15.38 21.20 7.37
CA LYS A 48 14.96 20.86 8.72
C LYS A 48 14.92 22.15 9.51
N SER A 49 13.76 22.53 10.03
CA SER A 49 13.59 23.72 10.84
C SER A 49 14.49 23.65 12.09
N ASP A 50 15.31 24.68 12.31
CA ASP A 50 16.34 24.74 13.37
C ASP A 50 15.79 24.66 14.80
N ASN A 51 14.48 24.82 14.96
CA ASN A 51 13.79 24.80 16.25
C ASN A 51 12.93 23.54 16.47
N ILE A 52 13.35 22.40 15.93
CA ILE A 52 12.76 21.09 16.27
C ILE A 52 13.80 20.25 17.00
N LYS A 53 13.68 20.22 18.33
CA LYS A 53 14.45 19.30 19.17
C LYS A 53 13.73 17.96 19.22
N PHE A 54 14.38 16.92 18.71
CA PHE A 54 13.91 15.55 18.91
C PHE A 54 14.27 15.14 20.33
N HIS A 55 13.29 14.64 21.06
CA HIS A 55 13.54 14.01 22.35
C HIS A 55 13.84 12.53 22.12
N ASP A 56 14.92 12.05 22.74
CA ASP A 56 15.24 10.63 22.73
C ASP A 56 14.14 9.85 23.45
N GLY A 57 13.74 8.74 22.84
CA GLY A 57 12.73 7.84 23.38
C GLY A 57 13.02 6.40 22.99
N LEU A 58 12.14 5.48 23.37
CA LEU A 58 12.30 4.07 23.01
C LEU A 58 12.35 3.87 21.49
N SER A 59 13.30 3.05 21.05
CA SER A 59 13.43 2.67 19.65
C SER A 59 12.20 1.91 19.16
N ARG A 60 12.02 1.84 17.84
CA ARG A 60 10.92 1.09 17.22
C ARG A 60 11.08 -0.41 17.50
N GLU A 61 12.32 -0.89 17.47
CA GLU A 61 12.68 -2.28 17.71
C GLU A 61 12.36 -2.71 19.13
N ASP A 62 12.64 -1.85 20.12
CA ASP A 62 12.33 -2.14 21.52
C ASP A 62 10.82 -2.21 21.76
N LYS A 63 10.04 -1.31 21.13
CA LYS A 63 8.57 -1.34 21.17
C LYS A 63 8.01 -2.62 20.54
N TRP A 64 8.57 -3.05 19.41
CA TRP A 64 8.15 -4.29 18.76
C TRP A 64 8.49 -5.53 19.57
N LYS A 65 9.67 -5.56 20.19
CA LYS A 65 10.07 -6.62 21.11
C LYS A 65 9.12 -6.68 22.31
N SER A 66 8.74 -5.54 22.88
CA SER A 66 7.86 -5.50 24.05
C SER A 66 6.44 -6.00 23.75
N ILE A 67 5.90 -5.73 22.56
CA ILE A 67 4.55 -6.19 22.15
C ILE A 67 4.57 -7.57 21.47
N GLY A 68 5.74 -8.09 21.09
CA GLY A 68 5.90 -9.41 20.47
C GLY A 68 5.49 -9.48 18.99
N HIS A 69 5.29 -8.34 18.32
CA HIS A 69 4.95 -8.28 16.89
C HIS A 69 5.39 -6.94 16.27
N LYS A 70 5.54 -6.92 14.94
CA LYS A 70 5.82 -5.69 14.19
C LYS A 70 4.50 -4.96 13.88
N GLY A 71 4.55 -3.63 13.93
CA GLY A 71 3.45 -2.77 13.50
C GLY A 71 3.45 -2.56 11.99
N ILE A 72 2.25 -2.58 11.39
CA ILE A 72 2.00 -2.27 9.97
C ILE A 72 0.80 -1.33 9.83
N THR A 73 0.70 -0.65 8.69
CA THR A 73 -0.47 0.15 8.32
C THR A 73 -1.16 -0.51 7.12
N LEU A 74 -2.44 -0.85 7.29
CA LEU A 74 -3.28 -1.35 6.20
C LEU A 74 -4.13 -0.20 5.66
N TRP A 75 -3.77 0.30 4.48
CA TRP A 75 -4.47 1.41 3.84
C TRP A 75 -5.57 0.92 2.91
N MET A 76 -6.82 1.00 3.37
CA MET A 76 -7.98 0.61 2.58
C MET A 76 -8.49 1.78 1.73
N THR A 77 -8.52 1.61 0.41
CA THR A 77 -9.04 2.61 -0.54
C THR A 77 -10.11 2.01 -1.46
N GLY A 78 -10.99 2.85 -2.00
CA GLY A 78 -12.12 2.42 -2.82
C GLY A 78 -13.31 3.39 -2.76
N LEU A 79 -14.26 3.21 -3.68
CA LEU A 79 -15.47 4.03 -3.80
C LEU A 79 -16.34 3.97 -2.52
N SER A 80 -17.21 4.97 -2.32
CA SER A 80 -18.23 4.89 -1.27
C SER A 80 -19.10 3.65 -1.46
N GLY A 81 -19.43 2.94 -0.38
CA GLY A 81 -20.19 1.70 -0.44
C GLY A 81 -19.38 0.45 -0.84
N SER A 82 -18.10 0.54 -1.20
CA SER A 82 -17.27 -0.62 -1.57
C SER A 82 -16.92 -1.57 -0.41
N GLY A 83 -17.47 -1.34 0.79
CA GLY A 83 -17.26 -2.22 1.95
C GLY A 83 -15.97 -2.01 2.75
N LYS A 84 -15.25 -0.89 2.57
CA LYS A 84 -13.99 -0.62 3.31
C LYS A 84 -14.17 -0.73 4.84
N SER A 85 -15.16 -0.02 5.38
CA SER A 85 -15.43 -0.03 6.83
C SER A 85 -15.95 -1.39 7.31
N THR A 86 -16.72 -2.11 6.48
CA THR A 86 -17.18 -3.46 6.79
C THR A 86 -16.00 -4.43 6.95
N ILE A 87 -15.05 -4.41 6.01
CA ILE A 87 -13.87 -5.27 6.07
C ILE A 87 -12.95 -4.87 7.22
N SER A 88 -12.74 -3.57 7.47
CA SER A 88 -11.85 -3.13 8.56
C SER A 88 -12.36 -3.54 9.94
N VAL A 89 -13.67 -3.46 10.19
CA VAL A 89 -14.28 -3.94 11.45
C VAL A 89 -14.13 -5.46 11.60
N ALA A 90 -14.41 -6.22 10.53
CA ALA A 90 -14.26 -7.68 10.57
C ALA A 90 -12.80 -8.10 10.79
N LEU A 91 -11.86 -7.39 10.17
CA LEU A 91 -10.43 -7.61 10.32
C LEU A 91 -9.94 -7.31 11.73
N GLU A 92 -10.33 -6.17 12.31
CA GLU A 92 -10.01 -5.79 13.69
C GLU A 92 -10.50 -6.87 14.67
N HIS A 93 -11.76 -7.28 14.56
CA HIS A 93 -12.31 -8.34 15.39
C HIS A 93 -11.54 -9.66 15.23
N ALA A 94 -11.18 -10.04 13.99
CA ALA A 94 -10.44 -11.27 13.74
C ALA A 94 -9.01 -11.26 14.33
N LEU A 95 -8.30 -10.13 14.25
CA LEU A 95 -6.94 -9.98 14.75
C LEU A 95 -6.86 -9.89 16.27
N VAL A 96 -7.86 -9.26 16.90
CA VAL A 96 -7.89 -9.07 18.36
C VAL A 96 -8.42 -10.32 19.07
N THR A 97 -9.47 -10.96 18.56
CA THR A 97 -10.23 -11.99 19.32
C THR A 97 -10.04 -13.42 18.85
N LYS A 98 -9.64 -13.63 17.58
CA LYS A 98 -9.60 -14.98 16.98
C LYS A 98 -8.20 -15.57 16.86
N GLN A 99 -7.16 -14.80 17.18
CA GLN A 99 -5.77 -15.24 17.08
C GLN A 99 -5.31 -15.89 18.40
N PRO A 100 -4.42 -16.91 18.36
CA PRO A 100 -3.85 -17.50 19.58
C PRO A 100 -3.11 -16.50 20.46
N ARG A 101 -2.55 -15.43 19.85
CA ARG A 101 -2.05 -14.24 20.54
C ARG A 101 -2.76 -13.02 19.96
N PRO A 102 -3.39 -12.16 20.79
CA PRO A 102 -4.12 -11.00 20.31
C PRO A 102 -3.15 -9.96 19.73
N TYR A 103 -3.52 -9.36 18.60
CA TYR A 103 -2.79 -8.23 18.03
C TYR A 103 -3.34 -6.90 18.54
N PHE A 104 -2.46 -5.91 18.73
CA PHE A 104 -2.89 -4.53 18.95
C PHE A 104 -3.30 -3.92 17.61
N VAL A 105 -4.59 -3.65 17.47
CA VAL A 105 -5.18 -3.10 16.25
C VAL A 105 -5.97 -1.85 16.59
N TYR A 106 -5.87 -0.84 15.73
CA TYR A 106 -6.66 0.37 15.84
C TYR A 106 -7.16 0.79 14.46
N ARG A 107 -8.46 0.96 14.33
CA ARG A 107 -9.11 1.43 13.10
C ARG A 107 -9.18 2.96 13.05
N LEU A 108 -8.52 3.52 12.04
CA LEU A 108 -8.61 4.94 11.68
C LEU A 108 -9.61 5.11 10.52
N ASP A 109 -10.82 5.54 10.86
CA ASP A 109 -11.92 5.81 9.92
C ASP A 109 -12.19 7.33 9.89
N GLY A 110 -12.69 7.83 8.75
CA GLY A 110 -13.22 9.18 8.64
C GLY A 110 -14.24 9.50 9.73
N ASP A 111 -15.08 8.54 10.15
CA ASP A 111 -16.02 8.76 11.26
C ASP A 111 -15.30 9.03 12.59
N ASN A 112 -14.24 8.28 12.90
CA ASN A 112 -13.47 8.45 14.15
C ASN A 112 -12.60 9.73 14.14
N LEU A 113 -12.14 10.14 12.97
CA LEU A 113 -11.22 11.27 12.82
C LEU A 113 -11.95 12.63 12.66
N ARG A 114 -13.10 12.66 11.97
CA ARG A 114 -13.83 13.90 11.63
C ARG A 114 -14.37 14.66 12.84
N PHE A 115 -14.64 13.99 13.96
CA PHE A 115 -15.18 14.64 15.15
C PHE A 115 -14.13 14.98 16.22
N GLY A 116 -12.89 14.50 16.06
CA GLY A 116 -11.84 14.58 17.08
C GLY A 116 -10.63 15.40 16.66
N LEU A 117 -9.85 14.88 15.70
CA LEU A 117 -8.49 15.37 15.42
C LEU A 117 -8.45 16.74 14.71
N ASN A 118 -9.57 17.21 14.15
CA ASN A 118 -9.65 18.43 13.35
C ASN A 118 -10.53 19.49 14.05
N ARG A 119 -10.09 19.93 15.23
CA ARG A 119 -10.55 21.15 15.90
C ARG A 119 -9.38 22.04 16.25
#